data_AF-A0A5C6CCX2-F1
#
_entry.id   AF-A0A5C6CCX2-F1
#
_cell.length_a   1.000
_cell.length_b   1.000
_cell.length_c   1.000
_cell.angle_alpha   90.00
_cell.angle_beta   90.00
_cell.angle_gamma   90.00
#
_symmetry.space_group_name_H-M   'P 1'
#
loop_
_entity.id
_entity.type
_entity.pdbx_description
1 polymer ?
#
loop_
_entity_poly.entity_id
_entity_poly.type
_entity_poly.pdbx_seq_one_letter_code
_entity_poly.pdbx_strand_id
1 'polypeptide(L)'
;MNHLPPLFAAGWGELVIVIIFFMISALGQLLSAKNKEGKPRPPRPQGDGAPPKGQEIAENLRGEVEDFLREMQGKPPRPKQKQKKPKPAVIKVQQPTPVAAPTSLRSESVREHVRRHISTVEIAQQTSKLGEDVGLADERLESHLQQTFEHKLGALEHQVRPAEPKHQNKRADDIAQLLRSPAGMRQAIIASEILRRPEI
;
A
#
# COMPACT_ATOMS: atom_id res chain seq x y z
N MET A 1 29.36 39.52 18.56
CA MET A 1 29.53 38.06 18.44
C MET A 1 28.26 37.37 18.92
N ASN A 2 27.21 37.28 18.07
CA ASN A 2 26.00 36.53 18.37
C ASN A 2 25.71 35.64 17.15
N HIS A 3 25.92 34.34 17.34
CA HIS A 3 25.75 33.29 16.35
C HIS A 3 24.30 32.79 16.43
N LEU A 4 23.53 33.01 15.36
CA LEU A 4 22.21 32.39 15.16
C LEU A 4 22.35 31.29 14.08
N PRO A 5 21.83 30.07 14.31
CA PRO A 5 22.15 28.90 13.50
C PRO A 5 21.29 28.77 12.22
N PRO A 6 21.80 28.05 11.20
CA PRO A 6 21.10 27.81 9.94
C PRO A 6 20.12 26.64 10.09
N LEU A 7 18.84 26.92 10.36
CA LEU A 7 17.81 25.88 10.51
C LEU A 7 16.87 25.71 9.30
N PHE A 8 17.05 26.46 8.20
CA PHE A 8 15.97 26.57 7.19
C PHE A 8 16.30 26.10 5.76
N ALA A 9 17.45 25.48 5.50
CA ALA A 9 17.81 25.05 4.14
C ALA A 9 17.76 23.53 3.88
N ALA A 10 17.55 22.69 4.90
CA ALA A 10 17.68 21.22 4.75
C ALA A 10 16.49 20.36 5.26
N GLY A 11 15.42 20.94 5.82
CA GLY A 11 14.48 20.18 6.67
C GLY A 11 13.10 19.82 6.10
N TRP A 12 12.62 20.44 5.01
CA TRP A 12 11.22 20.25 4.61
C TRP A 12 10.94 18.89 3.95
N GLY A 13 11.87 18.37 3.14
CA GLY A 13 11.73 17.05 2.54
C GLY A 13 11.70 15.93 3.59
N GLU A 14 12.55 16.02 4.60
CA GLU A 14 12.61 15.04 5.69
C GLU A 14 11.36 15.11 6.58
N LEU A 15 10.87 16.32 6.86
CA LEU A 15 9.65 16.54 7.64
C LEU A 15 8.39 16.01 6.91
N VAL A 16 8.32 16.17 5.59
CA VAL A 16 7.24 15.57 4.77
C VAL A 16 7.29 14.04 4.82
N ILE A 17 8.47 13.42 4.78
CA ILE A 17 8.63 11.96 4.89
C ILE A 17 8.16 11.46 6.27
N VAL A 18 8.53 12.15 7.35
CA VAL A 18 8.11 11.80 8.72
C VAL A 18 6.59 11.94 8.87
N ILE A 19 5.99 13.00 8.32
CA ILE A 19 4.53 13.19 8.33
C ILE A 19 3.82 12.07 7.56
N ILE A 20 4.30 11.70 6.38
CA ILE A 20 3.72 10.62 5.58
C ILE A 20 3.79 9.28 6.34
N PHE A 21 4.94 8.98 6.95
CA PHE A 21 5.11 7.74 7.72
C PHE A 21 4.19 7.71 8.95
N PHE A 22 4.01 8.84 9.61
CA PHE A 22 3.10 8.99 10.74
C PHE A 22 1.63 8.81 10.31
N MET A 23 1.24 9.37 9.16
CA MET A 23 -0.10 9.19 8.59
C MET A 23 -0.40 7.73 8.23
N ILE A 24 0.55 7.02 7.61
CA ILE A 24 0.39 5.58 7.30
C ILE A 24 0.29 4.76 8.59
N SER A 25 1.12 5.06 9.59
CA SER A 25 1.09 4.36 10.89
C SER A 25 -0.23 4.60 11.65
N ALA A 26 -0.75 5.83 11.63
CA ALA A 26 -2.03 6.19 12.22
C ALA A 26 -3.21 5.50 11.49
N LEU A 27 -3.18 5.41 10.16
CA LEU A 27 -4.18 4.65 9.38
C LEU A 27 -4.15 3.15 9.75
N GLY A 28 -2.97 2.57 9.90
CA GLY A 28 -2.81 1.17 10.33
C GLY A 28 -3.36 0.91 11.74
N GLN A 29 -3.15 1.84 12.67
CA GLN A 29 -3.70 1.76 14.03
C GLN A 29 -5.22 1.95 14.06
N LEU A 30 -5.78 2.86 13.25
CA LEU A 30 -7.22 3.09 13.17
C LEU A 30 -7.95 1.87 12.56
N LEU A 31 -7.36 1.23 11.54
CA LEU A 31 -7.87 -0.03 10.98
C LEU A 31 -7.75 -1.21 11.96
N SER A 32 -6.72 -1.21 12.82
CA SER A 32 -6.54 -2.25 13.85
C SER A 32 -7.44 -2.04 15.07
N ALA A 33 -7.79 -0.80 15.40
CA ALA A 33 -8.65 -0.46 16.53
C ALA A 33 -10.10 -0.91 16.31
N LYS A 34 -10.58 -0.85 15.05
CA LYS A 34 -11.95 -1.25 14.69
C LYS A 34 -12.21 -2.76 14.76
N ASN A 35 -11.17 -3.59 14.95
CA ASN A 35 -11.27 -5.04 15.13
C ASN A 35 -11.22 -5.49 16.61
N LYS A 36 -11.21 -4.57 17.59
CA LYS A 36 -11.10 -4.91 19.02
C LYS A 36 -12.38 -4.76 19.84
N GLU A 37 -13.53 -4.49 19.21
CA GLU A 37 -14.81 -4.48 19.92
C GLU A 37 -15.56 -5.80 19.76
N GLY A 38 -15.62 -6.55 20.87
CA GLY A 38 -16.81 -7.33 21.22
C GLY A 38 -16.94 -8.74 20.66
N LYS A 39 -16.20 -9.71 21.23
CA LYS A 39 -16.77 -11.04 21.48
C LYS A 39 -16.37 -11.52 22.89
N PRO A 40 -17.34 -11.75 23.81
CA PRO A 40 -17.05 -12.31 25.12
C PRO A 40 -16.42 -13.69 24.96
N ARG A 41 -15.29 -13.91 25.63
CA ARG A 41 -14.61 -15.21 25.68
C ARG A 41 -15.54 -16.25 26.30
N PRO A 42 -15.91 -17.34 25.59
CA PRO A 42 -16.49 -18.50 26.25
C PRO A 42 -15.42 -19.19 27.12
N PRO A 43 -15.83 -19.90 28.19
CA PRO A 43 -14.93 -20.64 29.05
C PRO A 43 -14.15 -21.68 28.24
N ARG A 44 -12.84 -21.68 28.46
CA ARG A 44 -11.82 -22.44 27.74
C ARG A 44 -12.00 -23.94 28.04
N PRO A 45 -12.27 -24.81 27.05
CA PRO A 45 -12.00 -26.23 27.20
C PRO A 45 -10.48 -26.39 27.16
N GLN A 46 -9.93 -26.89 28.25
CA GLN A 46 -8.57 -27.38 28.33
C GLN A 46 -8.54 -28.68 27.53
N GLY A 47 -8.14 -28.57 26.26
CA GLY A 47 -8.07 -29.69 25.33
C GLY A 47 -6.81 -29.57 24.48
N ASP A 48 -5.95 -30.58 24.58
CA ASP A 48 -4.68 -30.68 23.89
C ASP A 48 -4.83 -30.59 22.36
N GLY A 49 -3.93 -29.82 21.74
CA GLY A 49 -3.33 -30.22 20.46
C GLY A 49 -4.14 -30.05 19.17
N ALA A 50 -4.65 -28.84 18.86
CA ALA A 50 -4.89 -28.47 17.46
C ALA A 50 -4.72 -26.96 17.25
N PRO A 51 -3.81 -26.48 16.38
CA PRO A 51 -3.73 -25.07 16.06
C PRO A 51 -5.01 -24.62 15.31
N PRO A 52 -5.57 -23.44 15.62
CA PRO A 52 -6.70 -22.89 14.89
C PRO A 52 -6.30 -22.68 13.42
N LYS A 53 -7.10 -23.21 12.48
CA LYS A 53 -6.90 -23.12 11.01
C LYS A 53 -6.55 -21.72 10.48
N GLY A 54 -6.89 -20.65 11.20
CA GLY A 54 -6.50 -19.27 10.86
C GLY A 54 -5.00 -18.96 11.04
N GLN A 55 -4.30 -19.65 11.95
CA GLN A 55 -2.86 -19.47 12.15
C GLN A 55 -2.05 -20.08 11.01
N GLU A 56 -2.46 -21.23 10.46
CA GLU A 56 -1.77 -21.85 9.31
C GLU A 56 -1.82 -20.95 8.06
N ILE A 57 -2.94 -20.28 7.81
CA ILE A 57 -3.08 -19.34 6.68
C ILE A 57 -2.20 -18.10 6.91
N ALA A 58 -2.20 -17.56 8.13
CA ALA A 58 -1.36 -16.41 8.47
C ALA A 58 0.14 -16.72 8.38
N GLU A 59 0.56 -17.93 8.79
CA GLU A 59 1.95 -18.38 8.69
C GLU A 59 2.38 -18.64 7.24
N ASN A 60 1.50 -19.21 6.41
CA ASN A 60 1.75 -19.39 4.98
C ASN A 60 1.90 -18.05 4.24
N LEU A 61 0.98 -17.10 4.48
CA LEU A 61 1.03 -15.75 3.89
C LEU A 61 2.29 -15.00 4.32
N ARG A 62 2.69 -15.13 5.59
CA ARG A 62 3.89 -14.48 6.12
C ARG A 62 5.16 -15.03 5.48
N GLY A 63 5.23 -16.34 5.23
CA GLY A 63 6.34 -16.96 4.53
C GLY A 63 6.46 -16.48 3.08
N GLU A 64 5.34 -16.37 2.37
CA GLU A 64 5.31 -15.93 0.97
C GLU A 64 5.75 -14.46 0.80
N VAL A 65 5.30 -13.57 1.69
CA VAL A 65 5.72 -12.16 1.68
C VAL A 65 7.21 -12.01 2.00
N GLU A 66 7.75 -12.82 2.93
CA GLU A 66 9.18 -12.78 3.27
C GLU A 66 10.06 -13.30 2.12
N ASP A 67 9.61 -14.35 1.42
CA ASP A 67 10.29 -14.86 0.22
C ASP A 67 10.27 -13.81 -0.91
N PHE A 68 9.15 -13.11 -1.12
CA PHE A 68 9.03 -12.05 -2.13
C PHE A 68 9.92 -10.83 -1.83
N LEU A 69 9.94 -10.38 -0.58
CA LEU A 69 10.82 -9.29 -0.15
C LEU A 69 12.31 -9.66 -0.27
N ARG A 70 12.64 -10.93 -0.12
CA ARG A 70 14.01 -11.44 -0.23
C ARG A 70 14.46 -11.56 -1.69
N GLU A 71 13.55 -11.96 -2.58
CA GLU A 71 13.78 -11.98 -4.03
C GLU A 71 14.03 -10.57 -4.58
N MET A 72 13.26 -9.58 -4.15
CA MET A 72 13.48 -8.17 -4.49
C MET A 72 14.82 -7.61 -3.96
N GLN A 73 15.37 -8.22 -2.90
CA GLN A 73 16.70 -7.89 -2.35
C GLN A 73 17.84 -8.70 -2.97
N GLY A 74 17.57 -9.53 -3.99
CA GLY A 74 18.58 -10.34 -4.68
C GLY A 74 19.24 -11.42 -3.79
N LYS A 75 18.61 -11.78 -2.67
CA LYS A 75 19.14 -12.78 -1.73
C LYS A 75 18.67 -14.18 -2.15
N PRO A 76 19.52 -15.21 -2.07
CA PRO A 76 19.16 -16.56 -2.48
C PRO A 76 17.99 -17.12 -1.64
N PRO A 77 17.11 -17.96 -2.25
CA PRO A 77 15.95 -18.52 -1.58
C PRO A 77 16.36 -19.41 -0.41
N ARG A 78 15.62 -19.35 0.69
CA ARG A 78 15.86 -20.27 1.81
C ARG A 78 15.59 -21.71 1.36
N PRO A 79 16.41 -22.70 1.76
CA PRO A 79 16.10 -24.09 1.51
C PRO A 79 14.81 -24.44 2.24
N LYS A 80 13.73 -24.68 1.48
CA LYS A 80 12.44 -25.10 2.01
C LYS A 80 12.66 -26.35 2.87
N GLN A 81 12.44 -26.24 4.18
CA GLN A 81 12.43 -27.40 5.06
C GLN A 81 11.36 -28.35 4.53
N LYS A 82 11.80 -29.50 4.00
CA LYS A 82 10.93 -30.57 3.53
C LYS A 82 10.01 -30.95 4.69
N GLN A 83 8.76 -30.50 4.64
CA GLN A 83 7.70 -31.06 5.46
C GLN A 83 7.76 -32.58 5.28
N LYS A 84 7.97 -33.30 6.39
CA LYS A 84 7.97 -34.76 6.41
C LYS A 84 6.62 -35.21 5.88
N LYS A 85 6.58 -35.67 4.63
CA LYS A 85 5.42 -36.38 4.07
C LYS A 85 5.08 -37.52 5.03
N PRO A 86 3.82 -37.68 5.46
CA PRO A 86 3.42 -38.86 6.21
C PRO A 86 3.76 -40.10 5.36
N LYS A 87 4.38 -41.08 6.00
CA LYS A 87 4.75 -42.36 5.37
C LYS A 87 3.48 -42.96 4.72
N PRO A 88 3.50 -43.29 3.43
CA PRO A 88 2.42 -44.06 2.83
C PRO A 88 2.29 -45.38 3.58
N ALA A 89 1.08 -45.70 4.05
CA ALA A 89 0.78 -47.07 4.43
C ALA A 89 1.07 -47.95 3.20
N VAL A 90 1.85 -49.02 3.41
CA VAL A 90 2.15 -50.01 2.37
C VAL A 90 0.84 -50.72 2.04
N ILE A 91 0.14 -50.23 1.02
CA ILE A 91 -0.93 -50.98 0.38
C ILE A 91 -0.24 -52.09 -0.41
N LYS A 92 -0.45 -53.33 0.02
CA LYS A 92 -0.03 -54.55 -0.66
C LYS A 92 -0.59 -54.49 -2.09
N VAL A 93 0.29 -54.31 -3.08
CA VAL A 93 -0.06 -54.28 -4.49
C VAL A 93 -0.61 -55.66 -4.87
N GLN A 94 -1.93 -55.79 -4.94
CA GLN A 94 -2.55 -56.86 -5.72
C GLN A 94 -2.30 -56.52 -7.19
N GLN A 95 -1.73 -57.50 -7.89
CA GLN A 95 -1.50 -57.51 -9.32
C GLN A 95 -2.78 -57.09 -10.06
N PRO A 96 -2.78 -56.03 -10.87
CA PRO A 96 -3.94 -55.67 -11.67
C PRO A 96 -4.13 -56.73 -12.75
N THR A 97 -5.28 -57.38 -12.72
CA THR A 97 -5.84 -58.12 -13.85
C THR A 97 -6.00 -57.15 -15.04
N PRO A 98 -5.68 -57.53 -16.28
CA PRO A 98 -5.82 -56.66 -17.43
C PRO A 98 -7.31 -56.41 -17.71
N VAL A 99 -7.82 -55.26 -17.26
CA VAL A 99 -9.13 -54.75 -17.66
C VAL A 99 -8.98 -54.10 -19.04
N ALA A 100 -9.92 -54.43 -19.91
CA ALA A 100 -10.00 -54.03 -21.31
C ALA A 100 -9.81 -52.52 -21.54
N ALA A 101 -9.33 -52.21 -22.75
CA ALA A 101 -8.94 -50.89 -23.24
C ALA A 101 -9.85 -49.74 -22.75
N PRO A 102 -9.28 -48.60 -22.31
CA PRO A 102 -10.07 -47.43 -21.98
C PRO A 102 -10.79 -46.95 -23.24
N THR A 103 -12.12 -46.99 -23.20
CA THR A 103 -12.99 -46.34 -24.17
C THR A 103 -12.56 -44.89 -24.28
N SER A 104 -12.30 -44.44 -25.51
CA SER A 104 -11.83 -43.09 -25.86
C SER A 104 -12.46 -42.02 -24.97
N LEU A 105 -11.65 -41.33 -24.17
CA LEU A 105 -12.02 -40.11 -23.49
C LEU A 105 -12.44 -39.11 -24.57
N ARG A 106 -13.75 -39.01 -24.78
CA ARG A 106 -14.37 -38.01 -25.66
C ARG A 106 -13.92 -36.67 -25.11
N SER A 107 -13.05 -35.99 -25.85
CA SER A 107 -12.55 -34.65 -25.54
C SER A 107 -13.71 -33.67 -25.63
N GLU A 108 -14.48 -33.64 -24.55
CA GLU A 108 -15.52 -32.67 -24.35
C GLU A 108 -14.87 -31.30 -24.44
N SER A 109 -15.36 -30.47 -25.35
CA SER A 109 -14.77 -29.17 -25.58
C SER A 109 -14.81 -28.41 -24.26
N VAL A 110 -13.73 -27.71 -23.91
CA VAL A 110 -13.67 -26.87 -22.70
C VAL A 110 -14.87 -25.90 -22.66
N ARG A 111 -15.39 -25.51 -23.82
CA ARG A 111 -16.60 -24.69 -23.95
C ARG A 111 -17.84 -25.38 -23.40
N GLU A 112 -18.05 -26.65 -23.71
CA GLU A 112 -19.17 -27.45 -23.19
C GLU A 112 -19.04 -27.66 -21.67
N HIS A 113 -17.82 -27.89 -21.19
CA HIS A 113 -17.54 -28.03 -19.77
C HIS A 113 -17.86 -26.72 -19.01
N VAL A 114 -17.41 -25.58 -19.52
CA VAL A 114 -17.69 -24.25 -18.95
C VAL A 114 -19.19 -23.95 -18.99
N ARG A 115 -19.87 -24.27 -20.10
CA ARG A 115 -21.32 -24.03 -20.25
C ARG A 115 -22.17 -24.84 -19.28
N ARG A 116 -21.70 -25.99 -18.81
CA ARG A 116 -22.37 -26.77 -17.75
C ARG A 116 -22.12 -26.23 -16.35
N HIS A 117 -20.94 -25.66 -16.09
CA HIS A 117 -20.53 -25.26 -14.75
C HIS A 117 -20.73 -23.78 -14.45
N ILE A 118 -20.96 -22.96 -15.48
CA ILE A 118 -21.27 -21.55 -15.33
C ILE A 118 -22.75 -21.33 -15.63
N SER A 119 -23.55 -21.10 -14.60
CA SER A 119 -24.92 -20.67 -14.80
C SER A 119 -24.94 -19.18 -15.20
N THR A 120 -25.56 -18.87 -16.33
CA THR A 120 -25.71 -17.48 -16.79
C THR A 120 -26.57 -16.66 -15.85
N VAL A 121 -27.45 -17.31 -15.09
CA VAL A 121 -28.35 -16.69 -14.10
C VAL A 121 -27.56 -16.17 -12.89
N GLU A 122 -26.62 -16.95 -12.35
CA GLU A 122 -25.78 -16.49 -11.22
C GLU A 122 -24.87 -15.33 -11.64
N ILE A 123 -24.32 -15.34 -12.86
CA ILE A 123 -23.54 -14.21 -13.38
C ILE A 123 -24.40 -12.96 -13.45
N ALA A 124 -25.60 -13.04 -14.07
CA ALA A 124 -26.48 -11.88 -14.20
C ALA A 124 -26.86 -11.29 -12.84
N GLN A 125 -27.13 -12.14 -11.83
CA GLN A 125 -27.39 -11.70 -10.47
C GLN A 125 -26.17 -11.06 -9.81
N GLN A 126 -24.99 -11.67 -9.94
CA GLN A 126 -23.75 -11.10 -9.41
C GLN A 126 -23.39 -9.76 -10.07
N THR A 127 -23.56 -9.63 -11.39
CA THR A 127 -23.32 -8.38 -12.11
C THR A 127 -24.29 -7.30 -11.67
N SER A 128 -25.56 -7.64 -11.43
CA SER A 128 -26.55 -6.68 -10.90
C SER A 128 -26.16 -6.19 -9.50
N LYS A 129 -25.74 -7.10 -8.62
CA LYS A 129 -25.28 -6.76 -7.27
C LYS A 129 -24.01 -5.91 -7.29
N LEU A 130 -23.05 -6.23 -8.16
CA LEU A 130 -21.85 -5.42 -8.35
C LEU A 130 -22.18 -4.01 -8.83
N GLY A 131 -23.16 -3.85 -9.72
CA GLY A 131 -23.63 -2.53 -10.16
C GLY A 131 -24.19 -1.71 -9.00
N GLU A 132 -25.00 -2.32 -8.14
CA GLU A 132 -25.55 -1.69 -6.94
C GLU A 132 -24.45 -1.31 -5.93
N ASP A 133 -23.52 -2.23 -5.65
CA ASP A 133 -22.40 -2.00 -4.73
C ASP A 133 -21.48 -0.86 -5.23
N VAL A 134 -21.22 -0.78 -6.54
CA VAL A 134 -20.42 0.29 -7.15
C VAL A 134 -21.15 1.64 -7.06
N GLY A 135 -22.47 1.68 -7.33
CA GLY A 135 -23.26 2.90 -7.18
C GLY A 135 -23.22 3.43 -5.74
N LEU A 136 -23.42 2.55 -4.75
CA LEU A 136 -23.33 2.93 -3.33
C LEU A 136 -21.93 3.39 -2.92
N ALA A 137 -20.88 2.82 -3.52
CA ALA A 137 -19.50 3.25 -3.27
C ALA A 137 -19.24 4.67 -3.80
N ASP A 138 -19.76 5.00 -4.98
CA ASP A 138 -19.64 6.30 -5.60
C ASP A 138 -20.37 7.39 -4.79
N GLU A 139 -21.61 7.13 -4.37
CA GLU A 139 -22.36 8.04 -3.49
C GLU A 139 -21.63 8.32 -2.17
N ARG A 140 -21.01 7.30 -1.57
CA ARG A 140 -20.21 7.47 -0.34
C ARG A 140 -18.96 8.29 -0.57
N LEU A 141 -18.29 8.10 -1.72
CA LEU A 141 -17.12 8.88 -2.09
C LEU A 141 -17.52 10.35 -2.27
N GLU A 142 -18.58 10.63 -3.01
CA GLU A 142 -19.07 12.00 -3.26
C GLU A 142 -19.48 12.69 -1.95
N SER A 143 -20.23 11.99 -1.08
CA SER A 143 -20.57 12.51 0.25
C SER A 143 -19.33 12.84 1.08
N HIS A 144 -18.33 11.96 1.06
CA HIS A 144 -17.08 12.18 1.79
C HIS A 144 -16.29 13.37 1.21
N LEU A 145 -16.23 13.50 -0.11
CA LEU A 145 -15.59 14.64 -0.76
C LEU A 145 -16.29 15.94 -0.37
N GLN A 146 -17.62 16.00 -0.47
CA GLN A 146 -18.38 17.18 -0.08
C GLN A 146 -18.14 17.56 1.39
N GLN A 147 -18.17 16.60 2.30
CA GLN A 147 -17.86 16.83 3.71
C GLN A 147 -16.42 17.35 3.89
N THR A 148 -15.42 16.73 3.25
CA THR A 148 -14.03 17.20 3.40
C THR A 148 -13.81 18.58 2.80
N PHE A 149 -14.49 18.92 1.70
CA PHE A 149 -14.45 20.24 1.10
C PHE A 149 -15.11 21.28 2.00
N GLU A 150 -16.33 21.05 2.49
CA GLU A 150 -17.03 21.98 3.39
C GLU A 150 -16.20 22.26 4.65
N HIS A 151 -15.66 21.21 5.27
CA HIS A 151 -14.84 21.37 6.48
C HIS A 151 -13.51 22.09 6.20
N LYS A 152 -12.79 21.73 5.11
CA LYS A 152 -11.47 22.31 4.84
C LYS A 152 -11.55 23.71 4.24
N LEU A 153 -12.48 23.97 3.33
CA LEU A 153 -12.68 25.31 2.76
C LEU A 153 -13.24 26.26 3.81
N GLY A 154 -14.21 25.81 4.63
CA GLY A 154 -14.70 26.60 5.75
C GLY A 154 -13.58 26.95 6.73
N ALA A 155 -12.71 26.00 7.07
CA ALA A 155 -11.56 26.27 7.93
C ALA A 155 -10.54 27.24 7.29
N LEU A 156 -10.29 27.12 5.98
CA LEU A 156 -9.39 28.03 5.26
C LEU A 156 -9.94 29.46 5.22
N GLU A 157 -11.25 29.64 5.01
CA GLU A 157 -11.88 30.97 5.01
C GLU A 157 -11.72 31.66 6.37
N HIS A 158 -11.83 30.90 7.48
CA HIS A 158 -11.61 31.42 8.82
C HIS A 158 -10.13 31.63 9.18
N GLN A 159 -9.22 30.94 8.48
CA GLN A 159 -7.78 31.03 8.70
C GLN A 159 -7.09 32.08 7.82
N VAL A 160 -7.78 32.64 6.82
CA VAL A 160 -7.36 33.86 6.11
C VAL A 160 -7.60 35.06 7.04
N ARG A 161 -6.87 35.06 8.15
CA ARG A 161 -6.64 36.26 8.94
C ARG A 161 -5.82 37.19 8.04
N PRO A 162 -6.23 38.46 7.83
CA PRO A 162 -5.47 39.38 6.99
C PRO A 162 -4.03 39.39 7.48
N ALA A 163 -3.11 38.99 6.62
CA ALA A 163 -1.70 38.92 6.95
C ALA A 163 -1.25 40.32 7.36
N GLU A 164 -0.90 40.50 8.63
CA GLU A 164 -0.13 41.67 9.04
C GLU A 164 1.09 41.79 8.11
N PRO A 165 1.45 43.02 7.68
CA PRO A 165 2.48 43.23 6.68
C PRO A 165 3.81 42.68 7.20
N LYS A 166 4.16 41.47 6.76
CA LYS A 166 5.48 40.87 6.99
C LYS A 166 6.51 41.84 6.45
N HIS A 167 7.45 42.24 7.30
CA HIS A 167 8.59 43.07 6.93
C HIS A 167 9.15 42.61 5.58
N GLN A 168 9.01 43.46 4.57
CA GLN A 168 9.63 43.29 3.27
C GLN A 168 11.11 43.08 3.52
N ASN A 169 11.59 41.87 3.24
CA ASN A 169 13.00 41.57 3.30
C ASN A 169 13.66 42.37 2.18
N LYS A 170 14.12 43.59 2.51
CA LYS A 170 14.77 44.53 1.59
C LYS A 170 15.81 43.85 0.70
N ARG A 171 16.50 42.84 1.23
CA ARG A 171 17.47 42.02 0.50
C ARG A 171 16.88 41.21 -0.66
N ALA A 172 15.67 40.68 -0.52
CA ALA A 172 15.00 39.95 -1.59
C ALA A 172 14.57 40.90 -2.71
N ASP A 173 14.13 42.11 -2.37
CA ASP A 173 13.81 43.15 -3.34
C ASP A 173 15.07 43.65 -4.06
N ASP A 174 16.19 43.82 -3.34
CA ASP A 174 17.48 44.20 -3.93
C ASP A 174 17.98 43.11 -4.90
N ILE A 175 17.85 41.83 -4.55
CA ILE A 175 18.21 40.70 -5.45
C ILE A 175 17.27 40.67 -6.66
N ALA A 176 15.96 40.83 -6.46
CA ALA A 176 15.00 40.88 -7.55
C ALA A 176 15.29 42.05 -8.51
N GLN A 177 15.67 43.22 -7.97
CA GLN A 177 16.04 44.39 -8.74
C GLN A 177 17.36 44.18 -9.51
N LEU A 178 18.34 43.51 -8.90
CA LEU A 178 19.61 43.14 -9.53
C LEU A 178 19.38 42.19 -10.70
N LEU A 179 18.53 41.18 -10.53
CA LEU A 179 18.18 40.20 -11.57
C LEU A 179 17.29 40.77 -12.69
N ARG A 180 16.55 41.86 -12.43
CA ARG A 180 15.70 42.52 -13.43
C ARG A 180 16.50 43.26 -14.49
N SER A 181 17.75 43.61 -14.19
CA SER A 181 18.64 44.29 -15.14
C SER A 181 19.57 43.28 -15.84
N PRO A 182 19.79 43.40 -17.17
CA PRO A 182 20.74 42.53 -17.88
C PRO A 182 22.18 42.64 -17.35
N ALA A 183 22.54 43.81 -16.81
CA ALA A 183 23.84 44.03 -16.19
C ALA A 183 24.00 43.25 -14.87
N GLY A 184 22.99 43.29 -13.99
CA GLY A 184 23.03 42.56 -12.73
C GLY A 184 22.94 41.05 -12.91
N MET A 185 22.21 40.55 -13.91
CA MET A 185 22.22 39.13 -14.25
C MET A 185 23.64 38.63 -14.65
N ARG A 186 24.39 39.42 -15.43
CA ARG A 186 25.80 39.08 -15.75
C ARG A 186 26.68 39.04 -14.50
N GLN A 187 26.49 39.99 -13.57
CA GLN A 187 27.20 40.00 -12.30
C GLN A 187 26.88 38.76 -11.46
N ALA A 188 25.61 38.33 -11.43
CA ALA A 188 25.20 37.11 -10.73
C ALA A 188 25.84 35.84 -11.33
N ILE A 189 25.95 35.76 -12.66
CA ILE A 189 26.63 34.65 -13.35
C ILE A 189 28.14 34.65 -13.02
N ILE A 190 28.82 35.79 -13.10
CA ILE A 190 30.24 35.89 -12.75
C ILE A 190 30.48 35.52 -11.29
N ALA A 191 29.62 36.01 -10.37
CA ALA A 191 29.71 35.64 -8.96
C ALA A 191 29.51 34.13 -8.77
N SER A 192 28.55 33.52 -9.47
CA SER A 192 28.35 32.07 -9.46
C SER A 192 29.57 31.31 -9.99
N GLU A 193 30.24 31.84 -11.01
CA GLU A 193 31.42 31.22 -11.62
C GLU A 193 32.63 31.27 -10.68
N ILE A 194 32.85 32.38 -9.99
CA ILE A 194 33.93 32.52 -8.99
C ILE A 194 33.72 31.56 -7.80
N LEU A 195 32.47 31.39 -7.39
CA LEU A 195 32.12 30.49 -6.29
C LEU A 195 32.22 29.01 -6.67
N ARG A 196 32.11 28.69 -7.97
CA ARG A 196 32.27 27.34 -8.49
C ARG A 196 33.75 27.07 -8.69
N ARG A 197 34.43 26.63 -7.62
CA ARG A 197 35.83 26.22 -7.67
C ARG A 197 36.01 25.15 -8.77
N PRO A 198 36.95 25.31 -9.71
CA PRO A 198 37.23 24.27 -10.69
C PRO A 198 37.78 23.05 -9.95
N GLU A 199 37.11 21.91 -10.08
CA GLU A 199 37.71 20.63 -9.71
C GLU A 199 38.72 20.28 -10.82
N ILE A 200 39.99 20.27 -10.44
CA ILE A 200 41.14 19.88 -11.27
C ILE A 200 41.49 18.45 -10.91
#